data_AF-A0A3D3AXU6-F1
#
_entry.id   AF-A0A3D3AXU6-F1
#
_cell.length_a   1.000
_cell.length_b   1.000
_cell.length_c   1.000
_cell.angle_alpha   90.00
_cell.angle_beta   90.00
_cell.angle_gamma   90.00
#
_symmetry.space_group_name_H-M   'P 1'
#
loop_
_entity.id
_entity.type
_entity.pdbx_description
1 polymer ?
#
loop_
_entity_poly.entity_id
_entity_poly.type
_entity_poly.pdbx_seq_one_letter_code
_entity_poly.pdbx_strand_id
1 'polypeptide(L)'
;MVRTQHPANLLLAALTLALIAWCGTRSEAVAQGPQSPMRVEQFDHALTGGAGAEQPDDAIEPDEAGPDENMPPGVEKGGDGSARPQSAQENKQDKIDPSIGEMPLPPPLERPKVLANLYEQLGAAKDATAAQPITESIETLWGQSGSDTIDLLMSRAERFVKESDLDLALKILDATIDIVPDDAEAWRQRAAVHYLQKDYELALADLKHALDLDPKHYKAINDLGIVLEAMGSKKEALEAYRKALAVNPFLDETRRAIEELSHEVEGQDI
;
A
#
# COMPACT_ATOMS: atom_id res chain seq x y z
N MET A 1 -9.91 -48.45 68.34
CA MET A 1 -8.86 -48.48 67.29
C MET A 1 -9.61 -48.47 65.94
N VAL A 2 -9.42 -47.43 65.10
CA VAL A 2 -8.51 -47.46 63.92
C VAL A 2 -9.03 -48.46 62.88
N ARG A 3 -9.37 -48.11 61.63
CA ARG A 3 -9.29 -46.87 60.82
C ARG A 3 -10.38 -46.98 59.70
N THR A 4 -10.91 -45.90 59.12
CA THR A 4 -10.60 -45.37 57.75
C THR A 4 -10.36 -46.44 56.66
N GLN A 5 -10.71 -46.27 55.37
CA GLN A 5 -10.87 -45.05 54.56
C GLN A 5 -11.68 -45.37 53.27
N HIS A 6 -12.31 -44.37 52.64
CA HIS A 6 -12.72 -44.46 51.22
C HIS A 6 -11.49 -44.57 50.29
N PRO A 7 -11.66 -45.11 49.07
CA PRO A 7 -11.38 -44.24 47.91
C PRO A 7 -12.22 -44.48 46.62
N ALA A 8 -12.49 -43.35 45.95
CA ALA A 8 -12.24 -43.08 44.52
C ALA A 8 -13.01 -43.77 43.35
N ASN A 9 -13.38 -42.88 42.42
CA ASN A 9 -13.06 -42.89 40.98
C ASN A 9 -13.98 -43.53 39.91
N LEU A 10 -14.15 -42.72 38.84
CA LEU A 10 -14.43 -43.07 37.42
C LEU A 10 -15.82 -43.67 37.13
N LEU A 11 -16.53 -43.41 36.02
CA LEU A 11 -16.63 -42.37 34.99
C LEU A 11 -17.70 -42.90 34.00
N LEU A 12 -18.24 -42.03 33.13
CA LEU A 12 -19.03 -42.32 31.91
C LEU A 12 -20.51 -42.79 31.99
N ALA A 13 -21.37 -41.84 31.60
CA ALA A 13 -22.24 -41.88 30.41
C ALA A 13 -23.57 -42.68 30.38
N ALA A 14 -24.67 -41.92 30.20
CA ALA A 14 -25.76 -42.24 29.26
C ALA A 14 -26.54 -40.96 28.86
N LEU A 15 -26.73 -40.71 27.56
CA LEU A 15 -27.61 -39.66 27.02
C LEU A 15 -29.07 -40.16 26.89
N THR A 16 -30.05 -39.26 27.07
CA THR A 16 -31.36 -39.22 26.38
C THR A 16 -32.02 -37.86 26.66
N LEU A 17 -32.06 -36.89 25.74
CA LEU A 17 -33.06 -36.67 24.68
C LEU A 17 -34.49 -36.32 25.14
N ALA A 18 -34.92 -35.07 24.89
CA ALA A 18 -36.32 -34.70 24.57
C ALA A 18 -36.41 -33.29 23.93
N LEU A 19 -36.93 -33.19 22.69
CA LEU A 19 -37.33 -31.93 22.05
C LEU A 19 -38.81 -31.63 22.33
N ILE A 20 -39.22 -30.35 22.43
CA ILE A 20 -40.55 -29.88 22.00
C ILE A 20 -40.48 -28.49 21.32
N ALA A 21 -40.94 -28.45 20.07
CA ALA A 21 -41.53 -27.38 19.25
C ALA A 21 -41.33 -25.87 19.58
N TRP A 22 -40.98 -25.12 18.52
CA TRP A 22 -41.57 -23.80 18.25
C TRP A 22 -42.10 -23.79 16.81
N CYS A 23 -43.41 -23.60 16.65
CA CYS A 23 -44.06 -23.43 15.35
C CYS A 23 -45.14 -22.35 15.46
N GLY A 24 -45.09 -21.37 14.55
CA GLY A 24 -46.24 -20.52 14.21
C GLY A 24 -46.59 -19.36 15.15
N THR A 25 -46.16 -18.15 14.77
CA THR A 25 -47.11 -17.02 14.69
C THR A 25 -46.86 -16.22 13.41
N ARG A 26 -47.94 -16.01 12.67
CA ARG A 26 -48.05 -15.19 11.45
C ARG A 26 -48.53 -13.81 11.87
N SER A 27 -47.91 -12.75 11.36
CA SER A 27 -48.59 -11.46 11.23
C SER A 27 -48.18 -10.81 9.92
N GLU A 28 -49.17 -10.56 9.07
CA GLU A 28 -48.98 -9.83 7.82
C GLU A 28 -48.96 -8.32 8.10
N ALA A 29 -48.10 -7.60 7.38
CA ALA A 29 -48.25 -6.16 7.16
C ALA A 29 -47.78 -5.87 5.72
N VAL A 30 -48.76 -5.80 4.81
CA VAL A 30 -48.54 -5.48 3.39
C VAL A 30 -48.54 -3.97 3.20
N ALA A 31 -47.55 -3.45 2.49
CA ALA A 31 -47.68 -2.21 1.71
C ALA A 31 -46.69 -2.25 0.53
N GLN A 32 -47.19 -2.24 -0.70
CA GLN A 32 -46.37 -2.21 -1.92
C GLN A 32 -46.42 -0.84 -2.59
N GLY A 33 -45.24 -0.32 -2.95
CA GLY A 33 -45.01 0.55 -4.11
C GLY A 33 -45.38 2.04 -4.00
N PRO A 34 -45.12 2.83 -5.05
CA PRO A 34 -44.44 2.48 -6.31
C PRO A 34 -43.07 3.16 -6.49
N GLN A 35 -42.32 2.74 -7.50
CA GLN A 35 -41.14 3.48 -7.99
C GLN A 35 -41.54 4.71 -8.81
N SER A 36 -40.68 5.73 -8.85
CA SER A 36 -40.61 6.76 -9.90
C SER A 36 -39.23 7.43 -9.91
N PRO A 37 -38.79 8.01 -11.05
CA PRO A 37 -37.44 7.70 -11.54
C PRO A 37 -36.41 8.83 -11.42
N MET A 38 -35.17 8.51 -11.81
CA MET A 38 -34.08 9.47 -12.00
C MET A 38 -34.51 10.64 -12.89
N ARG A 39 -34.21 11.86 -12.43
CA ARG A 39 -34.31 13.08 -13.23
C ARG A 39 -32.97 13.36 -13.89
N VAL A 40 -32.85 12.98 -15.16
CA VAL A 40 -31.80 13.48 -16.04
C VAL A 40 -32.19 14.90 -16.43
N GLU A 41 -31.49 15.91 -15.92
CA GLU A 41 -31.66 17.29 -16.39
C GLU A 41 -31.03 17.41 -17.79
N GLN A 42 -31.83 17.90 -18.74
CA GLN A 42 -31.44 18.05 -20.14
C GLN A 42 -30.55 19.29 -20.29
N PHE A 43 -29.38 19.13 -20.92
CA PHE A 43 -28.64 20.26 -21.48
C PHE A 43 -29.28 20.64 -22.83
N ASP A 44 -30.24 21.56 -22.79
CA ASP A 44 -30.82 22.16 -24.00
C ASP A 44 -29.93 23.27 -24.58
N HIS A 45 -30.04 23.41 -25.89
CA HIS A 45 -29.24 24.27 -26.76
C HIS A 45 -29.17 25.76 -26.35
N ALA A 46 -28.00 26.36 -26.58
CA ALA A 46 -27.85 27.78 -26.90
C ALA A 46 -26.85 27.99 -28.06
N LEU A 47 -27.34 27.88 -29.30
CA LEU A 47 -26.63 28.32 -30.51
C LEU A 47 -27.40 29.47 -31.18
N THR A 48 -26.96 30.69 -30.93
CA THR A 48 -27.32 31.95 -31.63
C THR A 48 -26.17 32.92 -31.41
N GLY A 49 -25.64 33.67 -32.38
CA GLY A 49 -25.94 33.81 -33.81
C GLY A 49 -25.33 35.13 -34.34
N GLY A 50 -25.09 35.26 -35.65
CA GLY A 50 -24.45 36.44 -36.27
C GLY A 50 -22.99 36.17 -36.64
N ALA A 51 -22.58 35.86 -37.88
CA ALA A 51 -23.04 36.24 -39.22
C ALA A 51 -22.67 37.68 -39.64
N GLY A 52 -21.71 37.78 -40.56
CA GLY A 52 -21.32 38.97 -41.30
C GLY A 52 -20.48 38.55 -42.52
N ALA A 53 -21.04 38.75 -43.73
CA ALA A 53 -20.32 38.61 -45.02
C ALA A 53 -19.47 39.89 -45.27
N GLU A 54 -18.50 39.95 -46.19
CA GLU A 54 -18.58 39.93 -47.66
C GLU A 54 -17.12 39.82 -48.20
N GLN A 55 -16.78 38.86 -49.10
CA GLN A 55 -16.72 38.94 -50.58
C GLN A 55 -15.32 39.35 -51.15
N PRO A 56 -14.98 39.16 -52.45
CA PRO A 56 -13.87 38.27 -52.80
C PRO A 56 -12.84 38.82 -53.83
N ASP A 57 -12.05 37.88 -54.37
CA ASP A 57 -11.20 37.93 -55.59
C ASP A 57 -9.89 38.76 -55.55
N ASP A 58 -8.75 38.09 -55.79
CA ASP A 58 -7.98 38.36 -57.02
C ASP A 58 -6.91 37.30 -57.37
N ALA A 59 -6.81 37.07 -58.69
CA ALA A 59 -5.76 36.49 -59.53
C ALA A 59 -4.68 35.50 -58.99
N ILE A 60 -4.59 34.35 -59.69
CA ILE A 60 -3.37 33.54 -59.84
C ILE A 60 -2.68 33.93 -61.16
N GLU A 61 -1.37 34.21 -61.14
CA GLU A 61 -0.49 34.07 -62.30
C GLU A 61 0.82 33.35 -61.89
N PRO A 62 1.35 32.43 -62.72
CA PRO A 62 2.67 31.82 -62.53
C PRO A 62 3.73 32.47 -63.44
N ASP A 63 5.01 32.43 -63.05
CA ASP A 63 6.12 32.53 -64.01
C ASP A 63 7.34 31.68 -63.57
N GLU A 64 8.20 31.36 -64.54
CA GLU A 64 9.12 30.22 -64.58
C GLU A 64 10.62 30.59 -64.46
N ALA A 65 11.44 29.58 -64.13
CA ALA A 65 12.91 29.52 -64.25
C ALA A 65 13.76 30.55 -63.46
N GLY A 66 14.98 30.24 -62.99
CA GLY A 66 15.82 29.04 -63.13
C GLY A 66 16.97 29.07 -62.09
N PRO A 67 17.92 28.13 -62.13
CA PRO A 67 18.78 27.82 -61.00
C PRO A 67 20.05 28.69 -60.92
N ASP A 68 20.66 28.75 -59.72
CA ASP A 68 22.10 28.96 -59.60
C ASP A 68 22.71 28.05 -58.52
N GLU A 69 23.93 27.63 -58.77
CA GLU A 69 24.67 26.60 -58.05
C GLU A 69 25.63 27.27 -57.05
N ASN A 70 25.87 26.71 -55.85
CA ASN A 70 27.23 26.56 -55.29
C ASN A 70 27.33 25.89 -53.90
N MET A 71 28.14 24.84 -53.88
CA MET A 71 28.77 24.09 -52.78
C MET A 71 29.87 23.28 -53.53
N PRO A 72 31.11 22.98 -53.04
CA PRO A 72 31.51 22.66 -51.66
C PRO A 72 32.94 23.23 -51.28
N PRO A 73 33.94 22.49 -50.74
CA PRO A 73 34.23 22.39 -49.29
C PRO A 73 35.74 22.56 -48.88
N GLY A 74 36.06 22.34 -47.59
CA GLY A 74 37.40 22.00 -47.07
C GLY A 74 37.88 22.86 -45.88
N VAL A 75 38.86 22.51 -45.02
CA VAL A 75 39.75 21.33 -44.77
C VAL A 75 40.50 21.59 -43.42
N GLU A 76 41.12 20.66 -42.65
CA GLU A 76 41.18 19.18 -42.61
C GLU A 76 41.33 18.70 -41.13
N LYS A 77 42.54 18.69 -40.52
CA LYS A 77 42.82 18.04 -39.21
C LYS A 77 44.09 18.55 -38.49
N GLY A 78 44.20 18.20 -37.20
CA GLY A 78 45.46 18.06 -36.45
C GLY A 78 45.37 18.62 -35.02
N GLY A 79 45.80 17.93 -33.96
CA GLY A 79 46.32 16.56 -33.83
C GLY A 79 46.68 16.25 -32.37
N ASP A 80 47.11 15.00 -32.11
CA ASP A 80 47.98 14.50 -31.00
C ASP A 80 47.85 15.08 -29.57
N GLY A 81 47.74 14.32 -28.47
CA GLY A 81 47.86 12.88 -28.25
C GLY A 81 48.50 12.61 -26.88
N SER A 82 47.96 11.68 -26.09
CA SER A 82 48.65 11.02 -24.96
C SER A 82 47.76 9.97 -24.29
N ALA A 83 48.37 8.90 -23.78
CA ALA A 83 47.68 7.75 -23.19
C ALA A 83 47.46 7.89 -21.68
N ARG A 84 46.30 7.37 -21.21
CA ARG A 84 46.03 6.58 -19.99
C ARG A 84 46.88 6.80 -18.71
N PRO A 85 46.24 6.78 -17.52
CA PRO A 85 45.62 5.54 -17.06
C PRO A 85 44.23 5.62 -16.42
N GLN A 86 43.57 4.46 -16.38
CA GLN A 86 42.42 4.20 -15.51
C GLN A 86 42.91 4.04 -14.06
N SER A 87 42.53 4.95 -13.16
CA SER A 87 42.29 4.65 -11.72
C SER A 87 42.02 5.94 -10.93
N ALA A 88 40.75 6.20 -10.60
CA ALA A 88 40.37 7.03 -9.47
C ALA A 88 39.18 6.33 -8.78
N GLN A 89 39.42 5.88 -7.55
CA GLN A 89 38.55 4.94 -6.84
C GLN A 89 37.21 5.57 -6.45
N GLU A 90 36.12 5.20 -7.12
CA GLU A 90 34.78 5.23 -6.50
C GLU A 90 34.68 4.08 -5.49
N ASN A 91 35.24 4.30 -4.30
CA ASN A 91 34.95 3.49 -3.13
C ASN A 91 35.03 4.34 -1.86
N LYS A 92 33.96 5.09 -1.62
CA LYS A 92 33.46 5.33 -0.28
C LYS A 92 32.10 4.68 -0.20
N GLN A 93 31.80 4.03 0.92
CA GLN A 93 30.40 3.84 1.32
C GLN A 93 29.79 5.23 1.50
N ASP A 94 29.09 5.71 0.48
CA ASP A 94 28.10 6.77 0.63
C ASP A 94 26.96 6.19 1.46
N LYS A 95 27.14 6.28 2.78
CA LYS A 95 26.05 6.11 3.73
C LYS A 95 25.09 7.25 3.46
N ILE A 96 24.00 6.93 2.76
CA ILE A 96 22.91 7.86 2.55
C ILE A 96 22.46 8.31 3.94
N ASP A 97 22.40 9.64 4.13
CA ASP A 97 22.03 10.22 5.42
C ASP A 97 20.67 9.64 5.84
N PRO A 98 20.55 9.00 7.02
CA PRO A 98 19.30 8.42 7.48
C PRO A 98 18.21 9.47 7.74
N SER A 99 18.50 10.76 7.64
CA SER A 99 17.53 11.87 7.70
C SER A 99 17.20 12.40 6.29
N ILE A 100 16.22 11.79 5.62
CA ILE A 100 15.62 12.34 4.39
C ILE A 100 14.76 13.59 4.69
N GLY A 101 14.42 13.85 5.96
CA GLY A 101 13.43 14.85 6.40
C GLY A 101 13.64 16.33 5.99
N GLU A 102 14.77 16.70 5.37
CA GLU A 102 14.99 18.02 4.77
C GLU A 102 15.49 17.98 3.31
N MET A 103 15.68 16.79 2.73
CA MET A 103 16.16 16.63 1.36
C MET A 103 14.98 16.50 0.37
N PRO A 104 15.11 17.00 -0.87
CA PRO A 104 14.13 16.67 -1.92
C PRO A 104 14.07 15.16 -2.11
N LEU A 105 12.87 14.63 -2.34
CA LEU A 105 12.65 13.20 -2.55
C LEU A 105 13.65 12.61 -3.55
N PRO A 106 14.25 11.44 -3.26
CA PRO A 106 15.04 10.74 -4.25
C PRO A 106 14.16 10.40 -5.47
N PRO A 107 14.70 10.51 -6.69
CA PRO A 107 13.98 10.18 -7.92
C PRO A 107 13.37 8.77 -7.84
N PRO A 108 12.20 8.50 -8.43
CA PRO A 108 11.51 7.21 -8.30
C PRO A 108 12.40 5.98 -8.59
N LEU A 109 13.30 6.08 -9.58
CA LEU A 109 14.25 5.01 -9.94
C LEU A 109 15.28 4.69 -8.85
N GLU A 110 15.56 5.61 -7.93
CA GLU A 110 16.53 5.43 -6.84
C GLU A 110 15.86 4.93 -5.55
N ARG A 111 14.55 5.17 -5.37
CA ARG A 111 13.82 4.86 -4.14
C ARG A 111 13.97 3.42 -3.66
N PRO A 112 13.88 2.36 -4.49
CA PRO A 112 14.07 0.99 -4.02
C PRO A 112 15.47 0.75 -3.44
N LYS A 113 16.50 1.41 -3.97
CA LYS A 113 17.88 1.32 -3.48
C LYS A 113 18.05 2.09 -2.16
N VAL A 114 17.46 3.28 -2.05
CA VAL A 114 17.46 4.07 -0.80
C VAL A 114 16.73 3.30 0.30
N LEU A 115 15.54 2.79 0.01
CA LEU A 115 14.71 2.02 0.92
C LEU A 115 15.41 0.73 1.40
N ALA A 116 16.03 -0.02 0.48
CA ALA A 116 16.84 -1.20 0.83
C ALA A 116 17.98 -0.86 1.80
N ASN A 117 18.67 0.28 1.60
CA ASN A 117 19.71 0.73 2.50
C ASN A 117 19.16 1.19 3.87
N LEU A 118 18.03 1.90 3.90
CA LEU A 118 17.39 2.29 5.16
C LEU A 118 16.98 1.06 5.99
N TYR A 119 16.48 -0.03 5.38
CA TYR A 119 16.22 -1.28 6.11
C TYR A 119 17.50 -1.90 6.70
N GLU A 120 18.63 -1.84 5.99
CA GLU A 120 19.91 -2.30 6.53
C GLU A 120 20.39 -1.43 7.70
N GLN A 121 20.20 -0.10 7.61
CA GLN A 121 20.50 0.81 8.71
C GLN A 121 19.58 0.56 9.91
N LEU A 122 18.28 0.31 9.69
CA LEU A 122 17.29 0.06 10.73
C LEU A 122 17.57 -1.22 11.52
N GLY A 123 17.85 -2.33 10.81
CA GLY A 123 18.25 -3.59 11.43
C GLY A 123 19.62 -3.54 12.14
N ALA A 124 20.46 -2.55 11.82
CA ALA A 124 21.75 -2.31 12.47
C ALA A 124 21.72 -1.20 13.55
N ALA A 125 20.57 -0.54 13.78
CA ALA A 125 20.43 0.49 14.80
C ALA A 125 20.59 -0.10 16.21
N LYS A 126 21.21 0.66 17.11
CA LYS A 126 21.57 0.19 18.46
C LYS A 126 20.48 0.37 19.50
N ASP A 127 19.63 1.36 19.29
CA ASP A 127 18.60 1.82 20.20
C ASP A 127 17.50 2.55 19.42
N ALA A 128 16.35 2.78 20.06
CA ALA A 128 15.19 3.41 19.43
C ALA A 128 15.48 4.85 18.96
N THR A 129 16.34 5.60 19.66
CA THR A 129 16.72 6.97 19.29
C THR A 129 17.50 6.99 17.97
N ALA A 130 18.40 6.02 17.75
CA ALA A 130 19.11 5.85 16.49
C ALA A 130 18.19 5.31 15.37
N ALA A 131 17.19 4.49 15.71
CA ALA A 131 16.23 3.92 14.77
C ALA A 131 15.18 4.92 14.29
N GLN A 132 14.81 5.90 15.12
CA GLN A 132 13.75 6.86 14.83
C GLN A 132 13.90 7.60 13.49
N PRO A 133 15.00 8.33 13.19
CA PRO A 133 15.12 9.06 11.92
C PRO A 133 15.15 8.13 10.70
N ILE A 134 15.68 6.91 10.84
CA ILE A 134 15.66 5.90 9.79
C ILE A 134 14.22 5.46 9.50
N THR A 135 13.44 5.24 10.56
CA THR A 135 12.02 4.88 10.50
C THR A 135 11.21 6.00 9.85
N GLU A 136 11.40 7.24 10.30
CA GLU A 136 10.77 8.44 9.72
C GLU A 136 11.09 8.61 8.23
N SER A 137 12.33 8.35 7.81
CA SER A 137 12.72 8.39 6.39
C SER A 137 12.09 7.29 5.55
N ILE A 138 11.96 6.06 6.09
CA ILE A 138 11.25 4.97 5.42
C ILE A 138 9.77 5.33 5.24
N GLU A 139 9.13 5.81 6.31
CA GLU A 139 7.72 6.20 6.29
C GLU A 139 7.46 7.40 5.37
N THR A 140 8.42 8.34 5.29
CA THR A 140 8.39 9.45 4.34
C THR A 140 8.45 8.95 2.90
N LEU A 141 9.26 7.93 2.59
CA LEU A 141 9.34 7.35 1.25
C LEU A 141 8.09 6.56 0.86
N TRP A 142 7.48 5.82 1.79
CA TRP A 142 6.19 5.14 1.56
C TRP A 142 5.05 6.15 1.39
N GLY A 143 5.00 7.21 2.20
CA GLY A 143 3.94 8.22 2.15
C GLY A 143 4.07 9.26 1.03
N GLN A 144 5.13 9.20 0.21
CA GLN A 144 5.37 10.15 -0.88
C GLN A 144 5.64 9.42 -2.19
N SER A 145 4.56 9.08 -2.90
CA SER A 145 4.55 8.43 -4.21
C SER A 145 5.30 9.20 -5.29
N GLY A 146 5.56 10.50 -5.08
CA GLY A 146 6.11 11.40 -6.12
C GLY A 146 5.06 11.93 -7.08
N SER A 147 3.79 11.80 -6.74
CA SER A 147 2.66 12.41 -7.44
C SER A 147 1.74 13.07 -6.41
N ASP A 148 1.68 14.41 -6.42
CA ASP A 148 0.80 15.21 -5.56
C ASP A 148 -0.66 14.73 -5.58
N THR A 149 -1.10 14.13 -6.70
CA THR A 149 -2.44 13.58 -6.85
C THR A 149 -2.62 12.29 -6.04
N ILE A 150 -1.65 11.38 -6.09
CA ILE A 150 -1.67 10.13 -5.33
C ILE A 150 -1.50 10.42 -3.83
N ASP A 151 -0.55 11.28 -3.47
CA ASP A 151 -0.30 11.67 -2.07
C ASP A 151 -1.54 12.33 -1.45
N LEU A 152 -2.29 13.12 -2.23
CA LEU A 152 -3.58 13.68 -1.85
C LEU A 152 -4.69 12.63 -1.73
N LEU A 153 -4.74 11.62 -2.61
CA LEU A 153 -5.72 10.53 -2.52
C LEU A 153 -5.46 9.66 -1.27
N MET A 154 -4.20 9.28 -1.03
CA MET A 154 -3.77 8.55 0.17
C MET A 154 -4.12 9.32 1.45
N SER A 155 -3.77 10.61 1.52
CA SER A 155 -4.12 11.49 2.63
C SER A 155 -5.64 11.62 2.86
N ARG A 156 -6.45 11.52 1.81
CA ARG A 156 -7.93 11.52 1.91
C ARG A 156 -8.45 10.17 2.42
N ALA A 157 -7.94 9.05 1.90
CA ALA A 157 -8.31 7.72 2.35
C ALA A 157 -8.06 7.56 3.86
N GLU A 158 -6.87 7.94 4.34
CA GLU A 158 -6.57 7.93 5.78
C GLU A 158 -7.54 8.76 6.61
N ARG A 159 -7.96 9.92 6.11
CA ARG A 159 -8.93 10.77 6.82
C ARG A 159 -10.29 10.07 6.90
N PHE A 160 -10.77 9.45 5.83
CA PHE A 160 -12.02 8.70 5.86
C PHE A 160 -11.95 7.47 6.77
N VAL A 161 -10.79 6.79 6.86
CA VAL A 161 -10.56 5.76 7.90
C VAL A 161 -10.66 6.33 9.31
N LYS A 162 -10.03 7.47 9.59
CA LYS A 162 -10.11 8.18 10.89
C LYS A 162 -11.55 8.65 11.21
N GLU A 163 -12.34 8.99 10.20
CA GLU A 163 -13.76 9.36 10.28
C GLU A 163 -14.70 8.13 10.31
N SER A 164 -14.18 6.90 10.19
CA SER A 164 -14.90 5.63 10.07
C SER A 164 -15.80 5.49 8.81
N ASP A 165 -15.59 6.30 7.78
CA ASP A 165 -16.22 6.16 6.46
C ASP A 165 -15.41 5.19 5.59
N LEU A 166 -15.45 3.91 5.98
CA LEU A 166 -14.65 2.84 5.36
C LEU A 166 -15.03 2.62 3.88
N ASP A 167 -16.31 2.79 3.54
CA ASP A 167 -16.81 2.64 2.16
C ASP A 167 -16.27 3.72 1.21
N LEU A 168 -15.97 4.92 1.72
CA LEU A 168 -15.37 5.99 0.93
C LEU A 168 -13.84 5.91 0.93
N ALA A 169 -13.22 5.46 2.03
CA ALA A 169 -11.80 5.13 2.07
C ALA A 169 -11.46 4.04 1.03
N LEU A 170 -12.23 2.95 0.98
CA LEU A 170 -12.04 1.84 0.05
C LEU A 170 -12.12 2.30 -1.42
N LYS A 171 -13.15 3.06 -1.79
CA LYS A 171 -13.29 3.62 -3.16
C LYS A 171 -12.12 4.50 -3.59
N ILE A 172 -11.52 5.24 -2.65
CA ILE A 172 -10.36 6.08 -2.94
C ILE A 172 -9.11 5.20 -3.12
N LEU A 173 -8.92 4.19 -2.28
CA LEU A 173 -7.79 3.27 -2.37
C LEU A 173 -7.85 2.39 -3.63
N ASP A 174 -9.03 1.93 -4.04
CA ASP A 174 -9.24 1.25 -5.32
C ASP A 174 -8.82 2.15 -6.50
N ALA A 175 -9.31 3.41 -6.52
CA ALA A 175 -8.94 4.37 -7.54
C ALA A 175 -7.45 4.77 -7.52
N THR A 176 -6.80 4.74 -6.35
CA THR A 176 -5.35 4.93 -6.23
C THR A 176 -4.60 3.74 -6.83
N ILE A 177 -4.97 2.51 -6.47
CA ILE A 177 -4.34 1.27 -6.96
C ILE A 177 -4.52 1.11 -8.47
N ASP A 178 -5.64 1.55 -9.05
CA ASP A 178 -5.84 1.60 -10.51
C ASP A 178 -4.85 2.54 -11.23
N ILE A 179 -4.26 3.52 -10.52
CA ILE A 179 -3.28 4.49 -11.07
C ILE A 179 -1.84 4.07 -10.75
N VAL A 180 -1.58 3.57 -9.54
CA VAL A 180 -0.26 3.12 -9.04
C VAL A 180 -0.33 1.68 -8.50
N PRO A 181 -0.48 0.67 -9.37
CA PRO A 181 -0.62 -0.72 -8.96
C PRO A 181 0.66 -1.29 -8.32
N ASP A 182 1.80 -0.63 -8.47
CA ASP A 182 3.12 -0.98 -7.92
C ASP A 182 3.46 -0.28 -6.58
N ASP A 183 2.52 0.49 -6.00
CA ASP A 183 2.69 1.13 -4.68
C ASP A 183 2.25 0.19 -3.53
N ALA A 184 3.22 -0.43 -2.87
CA ALA A 184 3.00 -1.32 -1.73
C ALA A 184 2.22 -0.69 -0.57
N GLU A 185 2.36 0.62 -0.32
CA GLU A 185 1.68 1.31 0.78
C GLU A 185 0.19 1.50 0.47
N ALA A 186 -0.18 1.73 -0.80
CA ALA A 186 -1.58 1.77 -1.24
C ALA A 186 -2.31 0.43 -0.99
N TRP A 187 -1.66 -0.69 -1.32
CA TRP A 187 -2.18 -2.04 -1.03
C TRP A 187 -2.29 -2.29 0.48
N ARG A 188 -1.27 -1.92 1.27
CA ARG A 188 -1.30 -2.07 2.74
C ARG A 188 -2.44 -1.25 3.37
N GLN A 189 -2.64 0.00 2.93
CA GLN A 189 -3.71 0.86 3.43
C GLN A 189 -5.10 0.29 3.07
N ARG A 190 -5.28 -0.30 1.87
CA ARG A 190 -6.54 -1.00 1.54
C ARG A 190 -6.76 -2.24 2.41
N ALA A 191 -5.71 -3.01 2.69
CA ALA A 191 -5.81 -4.13 3.62
C ALA A 191 -6.26 -3.69 5.03
N ALA A 192 -5.78 -2.54 5.52
CA ALA A 192 -6.22 -1.99 6.79
C ALA A 192 -7.72 -1.64 6.78
N VAL A 193 -8.26 -1.13 5.68
CA VAL A 193 -9.72 -0.90 5.52
C VAL A 193 -10.49 -2.22 5.53
N HIS A 194 -10.07 -3.22 4.75
CA HIS A 194 -10.67 -4.56 4.75
C HIS A 194 -10.62 -5.21 6.15
N TYR A 195 -9.52 -5.06 6.90
CA TYR A 195 -9.40 -5.54 8.28
C TYR A 195 -10.42 -4.86 9.22
N LEU A 196 -10.62 -3.54 9.09
CA LEU A 196 -11.63 -2.80 9.86
C LEU A 196 -13.06 -3.19 9.50
N GLN A 197 -13.32 -3.56 8.24
CA GLN A 197 -14.59 -4.15 7.79
C GLN A 197 -14.76 -5.63 8.23
N LYS A 198 -13.68 -6.27 8.69
CA LYS A 198 -13.54 -7.70 9.04
C LYS A 198 -13.52 -8.67 7.85
N ASP A 199 -13.23 -8.15 6.66
CA ASP A 199 -13.02 -8.92 5.44
C ASP A 199 -11.58 -9.44 5.38
N TYR A 200 -11.23 -10.32 6.33
CA TYR A 200 -9.85 -10.75 6.59
C TYR A 200 -9.20 -11.45 5.38
N GLU A 201 -9.96 -12.15 4.56
CA GLU A 201 -9.47 -12.78 3.33
C GLU A 201 -9.00 -11.75 2.29
N LEU A 202 -9.69 -10.60 2.19
CA LEU A 202 -9.30 -9.50 1.29
C LEU A 202 -8.09 -8.76 1.86
N ALA A 203 -8.07 -8.49 3.17
CA ALA A 203 -6.90 -7.92 3.84
C ALA A 203 -5.64 -8.79 3.66
N LEU A 204 -5.79 -10.12 3.78
CA LEU A 204 -4.72 -11.08 3.58
C LEU A 204 -4.22 -11.13 2.12
N ALA A 205 -5.11 -10.91 1.14
CA ALA A 205 -4.73 -10.84 -0.27
C ALA A 205 -3.97 -9.56 -0.60
N ASP A 206 -4.47 -8.41 -0.12
CA ASP A 206 -3.84 -7.10 -0.30
C ASP A 206 -2.46 -7.04 0.37
N LEU A 207 -2.31 -7.57 1.59
CA LEU A 207 -1.01 -7.62 2.28
C LEU A 207 0.00 -8.53 1.59
N LYS A 208 -0.44 -9.64 0.99
CA LYS A 208 0.45 -10.48 0.17
C LYS A 208 0.96 -9.69 -1.03
N HIS A 209 0.09 -8.94 -1.71
CA HIS A 209 0.51 -8.12 -2.85
C HIS A 209 1.46 -6.99 -2.44
N ALA A 210 1.19 -6.30 -1.33
CA ALA A 210 2.11 -5.32 -0.76
C ALA A 210 3.49 -5.91 -0.46
N LEU A 211 3.55 -7.16 0.03
CA LEU A 211 4.79 -7.86 0.36
C LEU A 211 5.48 -8.52 -0.85
N ASP A 212 4.77 -8.77 -1.95
CA ASP A 212 5.36 -9.13 -3.24
C ASP A 212 6.09 -7.92 -3.88
N LEU A 213 5.56 -6.70 -3.64
CA LEU A 213 6.15 -5.43 -4.09
C LEU A 213 7.33 -4.99 -3.18
N ASP A 214 7.14 -4.99 -1.86
CA ASP A 214 8.18 -4.71 -0.87
C ASP A 214 8.26 -5.81 0.22
N PRO A 215 9.12 -6.84 0.02
CA PRO A 215 9.29 -7.94 0.97
C PRO A 215 9.84 -7.55 2.35
N LYS A 216 10.27 -6.29 2.55
CA LYS A 216 10.77 -5.76 3.82
C LYS A 216 9.82 -4.71 4.42
N HIS A 217 8.60 -4.56 3.92
CA HIS A 217 7.64 -3.58 4.41
C HIS A 217 7.15 -3.92 5.84
N TYR A 218 7.92 -3.54 6.88
CA TYR A 218 7.70 -4.03 8.25
C TYR A 218 6.29 -3.73 8.80
N LYS A 219 5.66 -2.62 8.38
CA LYS A 219 4.24 -2.35 8.69
C LYS A 219 3.31 -3.40 8.06
N ALA A 220 3.41 -3.69 6.76
CA ALA A 220 2.61 -4.73 6.11
C ALA A 220 2.88 -6.14 6.67
N ILE A 221 4.13 -6.45 7.06
CA ILE A 221 4.46 -7.72 7.73
C ILE A 221 3.79 -7.80 9.12
N ASN A 222 3.75 -6.68 9.87
CA ASN A 222 3.05 -6.61 11.15
C ASN A 222 1.53 -6.72 10.98
N ASP A 223 0.96 -5.99 10.02
CA ASP A 223 -0.47 -6.01 9.71
C ASP A 223 -0.91 -7.42 9.25
N LEU A 224 -0.03 -8.16 8.56
CA LEU A 224 -0.23 -9.58 8.23
C LEU A 224 -0.33 -10.46 9.49
N GLY A 225 0.50 -10.18 10.50
CA GLY A 225 0.39 -10.85 11.82
C GLY A 225 -0.97 -10.59 12.47
N ILE A 226 -1.41 -9.32 12.48
CA ILE A 226 -2.71 -8.91 13.05
C ILE A 226 -3.88 -9.61 12.33
N VAL A 227 -3.87 -9.64 10.99
CA VAL A 227 -4.91 -10.31 10.20
C VAL A 227 -4.93 -11.82 10.48
N LEU A 228 -3.76 -12.48 10.49
CA LEU A 228 -3.66 -13.91 10.77
C LEU A 228 -4.12 -14.27 12.19
N GLU A 229 -3.80 -13.42 13.17
CA GLU A 229 -4.23 -13.58 14.56
C GLU A 229 -5.76 -13.46 14.69
N ALA A 230 -6.37 -12.46 14.03
CA ALA A 230 -7.82 -12.29 13.98
C ALA A 230 -8.55 -13.47 13.29
N MET A 231 -7.90 -14.12 12.32
CA MET A 231 -8.36 -15.37 11.70
C MET A 231 -8.12 -16.63 12.57
N GLY A 232 -7.42 -16.50 13.70
CA GLY A 232 -7.08 -17.61 14.61
C GLY A 232 -5.81 -18.40 14.22
N SER A 233 -5.11 -18.00 13.16
CA SER A 233 -3.85 -18.60 12.67
C SER A 233 -2.65 -18.14 13.51
N LYS A 234 -2.67 -18.46 14.81
CA LYS A 234 -1.70 -17.95 15.80
C LYS A 234 -0.24 -18.35 15.51
N LYS A 235 0.01 -19.50 14.88
CA LYS A 235 1.37 -19.95 14.50
C LYS A 235 1.94 -19.08 13.39
N GLU A 236 1.14 -18.85 12.36
CA GLU A 236 1.46 -18.03 11.20
C GLU A 236 1.58 -16.54 11.58
N ALA A 237 0.72 -16.05 12.49
CA ALA A 237 0.81 -14.71 13.07
C ALA A 237 2.13 -14.50 13.83
N LEU A 238 2.51 -15.45 14.69
CA LEU A 238 3.78 -15.44 15.43
C LEU A 238 5.00 -15.42 14.48
N GLU A 239 4.95 -16.15 13.36
CA GLU A 239 5.98 -16.05 12.31
C GLU A 239 6.01 -14.69 11.61
N ALA A 240 4.85 -14.11 11.30
CA ALA A 240 4.75 -12.79 10.67
C ALA A 240 5.33 -11.70 11.59
N TYR A 241 4.89 -11.64 12.86
CA TYR A 241 5.45 -10.70 13.84
C TYR A 241 6.97 -10.87 14.03
N ARG A 242 7.48 -12.11 14.08
CA ARG A 242 8.92 -12.39 14.13
C ARG A 242 9.67 -11.85 12.90
N LYS A 243 9.08 -11.93 11.69
CA LYS A 243 9.62 -11.33 10.46
C LYS A 243 9.59 -9.79 10.51
N ALA A 244 8.54 -9.18 11.06
CA ALA A 244 8.45 -7.73 11.23
C ALA A 244 9.56 -7.22 12.16
N LEU A 245 9.78 -7.87 13.32
CA LEU A 245 10.89 -7.52 14.22
C LEU A 245 12.29 -7.78 13.62
N ALA A 246 12.43 -8.72 12.69
CA ALA A 246 13.70 -8.94 11.99
C ALA A 246 14.07 -7.80 11.03
N VAL A 247 13.09 -6.98 10.61
CA VAL A 247 13.33 -5.76 9.81
C VAL A 247 13.37 -4.51 10.71
N ASN A 248 12.41 -4.36 11.63
CA ASN A 248 12.35 -3.27 12.59
C ASN A 248 12.30 -3.82 14.03
N PRO A 249 13.45 -3.95 14.72
CA PRO A 249 13.51 -4.45 16.10
C PRO A 249 12.79 -3.59 17.16
N PHE A 250 12.35 -2.38 16.79
CA PHE A 250 11.84 -1.34 17.68
C PHE A 250 10.31 -1.24 17.70
N LEU A 251 9.61 -2.18 17.07
CA LEU A 251 8.14 -2.29 17.15
C LEU A 251 7.73 -2.91 18.49
N ASP A 252 7.61 -2.08 19.54
CA ASP A 252 7.27 -2.53 20.89
C ASP A 252 5.90 -3.22 20.98
N GLU A 253 4.92 -2.84 20.15
CA GLU A 253 3.62 -3.52 20.04
C GLU A 253 3.76 -4.93 19.50
N THR A 254 4.47 -5.10 18.38
CA THR A 254 4.81 -6.40 17.78
C THR A 254 5.57 -7.30 18.75
N ARG A 255 6.47 -6.73 19.57
CA ARG A 255 7.20 -7.49 20.60
C ARG A 255 6.25 -8.05 21.67
N ARG A 256 5.30 -7.25 22.16
CA ARG A 256 4.28 -7.73 23.11
C ARG A 256 3.39 -8.82 22.51
N ALA A 257 2.97 -8.67 21.25
CA ALA A 257 2.19 -9.69 20.56
C ALA A 257 2.94 -11.03 20.43
N ILE A 258 4.26 -11.00 20.16
CA ILE A 258 5.11 -12.20 20.17
C ILE A 258 5.18 -12.84 21.55
N GLU A 259 5.37 -12.04 22.61
CA GLU A 259 5.43 -12.54 23.99
C GLU A 259 4.11 -13.26 24.35
N GLU A 260 2.96 -12.63 24.09
CA GLU A 260 1.63 -13.19 24.33
C GLU A 260 1.37 -14.47 23.53
N LEU A 261 1.54 -14.43 22.20
CA LEU A 261 1.30 -15.61 21.34
C LEU A 261 2.29 -16.74 21.61
N SER A 262 3.54 -16.45 22.00
CA SER A 262 4.51 -17.52 22.31
C SER A 262 4.07 -18.37 23.49
N HIS A 263 3.51 -17.77 24.55
CA HIS A 263 2.97 -18.51 25.68
C HIS A 263 1.81 -19.43 25.30
N GLU A 264 0.95 -19.00 24.38
CA GLU A 264 -0.17 -19.81 23.91
C GLU A 264 0.23 -20.88 22.90
N VAL A 265 1.15 -20.57 21.98
CA VAL A 265 1.51 -21.44 20.85
C VAL A 265 2.58 -22.46 21.23
N GLU A 266 3.58 -22.06 22.01
CA GLU A 266 4.73 -22.87 22.39
C GLU A 266 4.55 -23.48 23.79
N GLY A 267 3.60 -22.97 24.59
CA GLY A 267 3.21 -23.53 25.88
C GLY A 267 2.14 -24.64 25.83
N GLN A 268 1.62 -24.99 24.64
CA GLN A 268 0.60 -26.03 24.46
C GLN A 268 1.17 -27.46 24.27
N ASP A 269 2.49 -27.64 24.31
CA ASP A 269 3.15 -28.95 24.19
C ASP A 269 3.22 -29.72 25.53
N ILE A 270 2.06 -30.12 26.10
CA ILE A 270 1.95 -31.06 27.25
C ILE A 270 0.73 -31.99 27.19
#